data_AF-A0A7V6MMY8-F1
#
_entry.id   AF-A0A7V6MMY8-F1
#
_cell.length_a   1.000
_cell.length_b   1.000
_cell.length_c   1.000
_cell.angle_alpha   90.00
_cell.angle_beta   90.00
_cell.angle_gamma   90.00
#
_symmetry.space_group_name_H-M   'P 1'
#
loop_
_entity.id
_entity.type
_entity.pdbx_description
1 polymer ?
#
loop_
_entity_poly.entity_id
_entity_poly.type
_entity_poly.pdbx_seq_one_letter_code
_entity_poly.pdbx_strand_id
1 'polypeptide(L)'
;MTGRGNEIPVKGSDGRRRAVNLLLLLSRMDFSAEQKRLIAEEIRLFDEWKQFAGLAVRHGVAALIWQNLSDLGHAGEVPKAERTILEGLRFKSIARVSWITEAAARVTALLEREGIKVVLLKGLALEHTVYGSKGLRQMSDADLLVAPADALRARDILIRDGFRSMSLKSPLYRHIILDLGNHLPELHRGGISVDLHYRLFGPEGEEMVERAIRDSVIITGVDREPGRTAAVTRESEDGVGVSSGTDAAVNSGTGTPGAVASSESGAPGNGTGARPGLIGDAESSPITSSGVGFPDTALSSEAGTPGGALSTGTPGAGTFRILPPMTAFLALVNHIYKHEIKGEFQLRLWTDIYLLLVRYGKQILTSGLADAAEEAGIRKETVAVLTVMKQVWGVVLPEGMAVSSDAENAVVALFMNRLAHPESVGSITQREMFMKNLRALKSPLKKFIFILGDIFPSIGFMKRRYNCRSKMAAFLFYPHRLGKILWILGLLRTEKYDT
;
A
#
# COMPACT_ATOMS: atom_id res chain seq x y z
N MET A 1 -37.20 -13.34 -45.19
CA MET A 1 -36.30 -14.50 -44.95
C MET A 1 -34.92 -13.92 -44.74
N THR A 2 -34.13 -14.19 -43.70
CA THR A 2 -34.16 -15.06 -42.49
C THR A 2 -33.08 -14.46 -41.58
N GLY A 3 -33.07 -14.50 -40.25
CA GLY A 3 -33.84 -15.19 -39.21
C GLY A 3 -33.21 -14.77 -37.87
N ARG A 4 -33.89 -15.00 -36.74
CA ARG A 4 -33.34 -14.63 -35.42
C ARG A 4 -32.18 -15.56 -35.05
N GLY A 5 -31.06 -15.00 -34.60
CA GLY A 5 -29.98 -15.71 -33.91
C GLY A 5 -29.67 -15.03 -32.59
N ASN A 6 -29.72 -15.77 -31.49
CA ASN A 6 -29.39 -15.24 -30.16
C ASN A 6 -27.89 -14.92 -30.06
N GLU A 7 -27.54 -13.66 -29.86
CA GLU A 7 -26.26 -13.33 -29.22
C GLU A 7 -26.49 -13.26 -27.70
N ILE A 8 -25.94 -14.26 -27.00
CA ILE A 8 -25.88 -14.26 -25.53
C ILE A 8 -24.75 -13.28 -25.14
N PRO A 9 -24.99 -12.26 -24.31
CA PRO A 9 -23.95 -11.30 -23.95
C PRO A 9 -22.80 -11.97 -23.23
N VAL A 10 -21.56 -11.60 -23.59
CA VAL A 10 -20.33 -12.08 -22.95
C VAL A 10 -20.25 -11.53 -21.53
N LYS A 11 -20.84 -12.29 -20.59
CA LYS A 11 -21.08 -11.95 -19.17
C LYS A 11 -19.85 -11.56 -18.32
N GLY A 12 -18.66 -11.49 -18.91
CA GLY A 12 -17.38 -11.33 -18.21
C GLY A 12 -16.79 -9.91 -18.19
N SER A 13 -16.98 -9.10 -19.23
CA SER A 13 -16.39 -7.76 -19.32
C SER A 13 -17.19 -6.72 -18.52
N ASP A 14 -18.51 -6.75 -18.64
CA ASP A 14 -19.41 -5.81 -17.97
C ASP A 14 -19.39 -6.00 -16.44
N GLY A 15 -19.53 -7.23 -15.97
CA GLY A 15 -19.48 -7.55 -14.53
C GLY A 15 -18.17 -7.16 -13.83
N ARG A 16 -17.03 -7.22 -14.53
CA ARG A 16 -15.74 -6.72 -14.01
C ARG A 16 -15.72 -5.19 -13.94
N ARG A 17 -16.31 -4.49 -14.92
CA ARG A 17 -16.46 -3.02 -14.91
C ARG A 17 -17.36 -2.56 -13.78
N ARG A 18 -18.50 -3.23 -13.56
CA ARG A 18 -19.40 -2.99 -12.42
C ARG A 18 -18.68 -3.17 -11.08
N ALA A 19 -17.91 -4.26 -10.93
CA ALA A 19 -17.10 -4.48 -9.73
C ALA A 19 -16.09 -3.36 -9.46
N VAL A 20 -15.42 -2.82 -10.49
CA VAL A 20 -14.53 -1.66 -10.35
C VAL A 20 -15.30 -0.40 -9.94
N ASN A 21 -16.45 -0.13 -10.56
CA ASN A 21 -17.28 1.03 -10.23
C ASN A 21 -17.76 0.99 -8.77
N LEU A 22 -18.26 -0.16 -8.30
CA LEU A 22 -18.72 -0.34 -6.92
C LEU A 22 -17.55 -0.19 -5.92
N LEU A 23 -16.34 -0.65 -6.27
CA LEU A 23 -15.14 -0.40 -5.46
C LEU A 23 -14.79 1.09 -5.37
N LEU A 24 -14.90 1.85 -6.46
CA LEU A 24 -14.65 3.29 -6.49
C LEU A 24 -15.68 4.10 -5.68
N LEU A 25 -16.95 3.69 -5.72
CA LEU A 25 -18.01 4.26 -4.89
C LEU A 25 -17.72 4.02 -3.40
N LEU A 26 -17.37 2.78 -3.02
CA LEU A 26 -17.13 2.37 -1.64
C LEU A 26 -15.74 2.73 -1.08
N SER A 27 -14.78 3.20 -1.89
CA SER A 27 -13.43 3.58 -1.44
C SER A 27 -13.38 5.01 -0.88
N ARG A 28 -14.19 5.28 0.16
CA ARG A 28 -14.39 6.60 0.80
C ARG A 28 -14.55 6.43 2.32
N MET A 29 -14.47 7.53 3.08
CA MET A 29 -14.73 7.52 4.53
C MET A 29 -16.13 8.03 4.89
N ASP A 30 -16.71 8.87 4.04
CA ASP A 30 -18.02 9.50 4.22
C ASP A 30 -18.83 9.42 2.92
N PHE A 31 -20.17 9.46 3.03
CA PHE A 31 -21.09 9.27 1.92
C PHE A 31 -22.24 10.29 1.95
N SER A 32 -22.44 11.01 0.85
CA SER A 32 -23.62 11.85 0.63
C SER A 32 -24.90 11.01 0.48
N ALA A 33 -26.07 11.62 0.65
CA ALA A 33 -27.35 10.94 0.44
C ALA A 33 -27.46 10.31 -0.96
N GLU A 34 -26.99 11.03 -1.98
CA GLU A 34 -26.96 10.54 -3.37
C GLU A 34 -26.00 9.36 -3.56
N GLN A 35 -24.81 9.40 -2.94
CA GLN A 35 -23.87 8.28 -3.00
C GLN A 35 -24.45 7.02 -2.33
N LYS A 36 -25.16 7.17 -1.20
CA LYS A 36 -25.86 6.05 -0.54
C LYS A 36 -26.95 5.47 -1.44
N ARG A 37 -27.72 6.32 -2.13
CA ARG A 37 -28.75 5.90 -3.10
C ARG A 37 -28.14 5.09 -4.25
N LEU A 38 -27.10 5.63 -4.89
CA LEU A 38 -26.40 4.96 -6.00
C LEU A 38 -25.77 3.62 -5.58
N ILE A 39 -25.20 3.54 -4.37
CA ILE A 39 -24.64 2.29 -3.82
C ILE A 39 -25.75 1.25 -3.61
N ALA A 40 -26.88 1.63 -3.02
CA ALA A 40 -28.00 0.72 -2.79
C ALA A 40 -28.65 0.25 -4.11
N GLU A 41 -28.77 1.12 -5.10
CA GLU A 41 -29.26 0.79 -6.44
C GLU A 41 -28.33 -0.20 -7.17
N GLU A 42 -27.01 0.00 -7.12
CA GLU A 42 -26.03 -0.90 -7.73
C GLU A 42 -25.99 -2.25 -7.02
N ILE A 43 -25.90 -2.27 -5.67
CA ILE A 43 -25.84 -3.50 -4.85
C ILE A 43 -27.07 -4.39 -5.07
N ARG A 44 -28.27 -3.81 -5.20
CA ARG A 44 -29.52 -4.55 -5.45
C ARG A 44 -29.47 -5.40 -6.73
N LEU A 45 -28.66 -5.00 -7.71
CA LEU A 45 -28.52 -5.66 -9.00
C LEU A 45 -27.12 -6.28 -9.18
N PHE A 46 -26.35 -6.47 -8.11
CA PHE A 46 -24.95 -6.89 -8.17
C PHE A 46 -24.79 -8.40 -7.92
N ASP A 47 -24.27 -9.13 -8.90
CA ASP A 47 -24.06 -10.59 -8.81
C ASP A 47 -22.56 -10.96 -8.73
N GLU A 48 -21.65 -10.07 -9.13
CA GLU A 48 -20.23 -10.34 -9.32
C GLU A 48 -19.38 -10.33 -8.04
N TRP A 49 -19.99 -10.64 -6.89
CA TRP A 49 -19.38 -10.59 -5.56
C TRP A 49 -18.02 -11.27 -5.47
N LYS A 50 -17.83 -12.42 -6.11
CA LYS A 50 -16.54 -13.13 -6.14
C LYS A 50 -15.44 -12.33 -6.83
N GLN A 51 -15.77 -11.64 -7.93
CA GLN A 51 -14.82 -10.77 -8.65
C GLN A 51 -14.55 -9.49 -7.85
N PHE A 52 -15.61 -8.88 -7.31
CA PHE A 52 -15.52 -7.70 -6.44
C PHE A 52 -14.64 -7.94 -5.22
N ALA A 53 -14.87 -9.03 -4.47
CA ALA A 53 -14.03 -9.40 -3.33
C ALA A 53 -12.59 -9.68 -3.75
N GLY A 54 -12.38 -10.42 -4.85
CA GLY A 54 -11.05 -10.66 -5.41
C GLY A 54 -10.28 -9.37 -5.73
N LEU A 55 -10.95 -8.41 -6.38
CA LEU A 55 -10.39 -7.08 -6.67
C LEU A 55 -10.15 -6.26 -5.39
N ALA A 56 -11.06 -6.28 -4.42
CA ALA A 56 -10.89 -5.59 -3.14
C ALA A 56 -9.64 -6.06 -2.38
N VAL A 57 -9.37 -7.37 -2.41
CA VAL A 57 -8.15 -7.99 -1.84
C VAL A 57 -6.91 -7.58 -2.63
N ARG A 58 -6.93 -7.70 -3.96
CA ARG A 58 -5.80 -7.37 -4.85
C ARG A 58 -5.37 -5.90 -4.73
N HIS A 59 -6.36 -5.00 -4.63
CA HIS A 59 -6.17 -3.56 -4.49
C HIS A 59 -5.87 -3.10 -3.06
N GLY A 60 -5.92 -4.00 -2.07
CA GLY A 60 -5.60 -3.68 -0.67
C GLY A 60 -6.64 -2.81 0.04
N VAL A 61 -7.90 -2.82 -0.41
CA VAL A 61 -9.00 -2.01 0.14
C VAL A 61 -10.08 -2.84 0.86
N ALA A 62 -9.97 -4.17 0.87
CA ALA A 62 -10.92 -5.10 1.48
C ALA A 62 -11.40 -4.71 2.90
N ALA A 63 -10.52 -4.19 3.77
CA ALA A 63 -10.89 -3.77 5.11
C ALA A 63 -11.82 -2.53 5.11
N LEU A 64 -11.52 -1.52 4.29
CA LEU A 64 -12.34 -0.32 4.10
C LEU A 64 -13.69 -0.68 3.47
N ILE A 65 -13.65 -1.49 2.40
CA ILE A 65 -14.84 -1.94 1.68
C ILE A 65 -15.78 -2.73 2.61
N TRP A 66 -15.27 -3.64 3.43
CA TRP A 66 -16.11 -4.38 4.39
C TRP A 66 -16.71 -3.47 5.46
N GLN A 67 -15.94 -2.50 5.96
CA GLN A 67 -16.44 -1.53 6.92
C GLN A 67 -17.60 -0.73 6.32
N ASN A 68 -17.44 -0.21 5.11
CA ASN A 68 -18.46 0.61 4.46
C ASN A 68 -19.71 -0.20 4.08
N LEU A 69 -19.57 -1.45 3.61
CA LEU A 69 -20.72 -2.34 3.39
C LEU A 69 -21.46 -2.65 4.71
N SER A 70 -20.73 -2.79 5.83
CA SER A 70 -21.33 -2.98 7.15
C SER A 70 -22.09 -1.74 7.63
N ASP A 71 -21.43 -0.58 7.60
CA ASP A 71 -21.94 0.69 8.14
C ASP A 71 -23.11 1.27 7.30
N LEU A 72 -23.19 0.90 6.01
CA LEU A 72 -24.34 1.22 5.15
C LEU A 72 -25.49 0.21 5.24
N GLY A 73 -25.35 -0.87 6.03
CA GLY A 73 -26.37 -1.90 6.22
C GLY A 73 -26.39 -3.01 5.16
N HIS A 74 -25.51 -2.96 4.17
CA HIS A 74 -25.44 -3.88 3.02
C HIS A 74 -24.67 -5.19 3.29
N ALA A 75 -24.41 -5.53 4.55
CA ALA A 75 -23.71 -6.75 4.91
C ALA A 75 -24.53 -8.01 4.60
N GLY A 76 -25.86 -7.92 4.54
CA GLY A 76 -26.78 -9.04 4.31
C GLY A 76 -26.74 -9.58 2.88
N GLU A 77 -26.55 -8.68 1.93
CA GLU A 77 -26.56 -8.88 0.48
C GLU A 77 -25.27 -9.56 -0.03
N VAL A 78 -24.15 -9.37 0.69
CA VAL A 78 -22.88 -10.03 0.36
C VAL A 78 -22.96 -11.53 0.64
N PRO A 79 -22.73 -12.42 -0.35
CA PRO A 79 -22.74 -13.87 -0.15
C PRO A 79 -21.74 -14.33 0.93
N LYS A 80 -22.08 -15.43 1.61
CA LYS A 80 -21.39 -15.89 2.83
C LYS A 80 -19.88 -16.10 2.67
N ALA A 81 -19.41 -16.59 1.53
CA ALA A 81 -17.99 -16.85 1.31
C ALA A 81 -17.18 -15.56 1.19
N GLU A 82 -17.64 -14.64 0.34
CA GLU A 82 -17.06 -13.31 0.13
C GLU A 82 -17.12 -12.47 1.40
N ARG A 83 -18.26 -12.49 2.12
CA ARG A 83 -18.43 -11.90 3.46
C ARG A 83 -17.33 -12.36 4.42
N THR A 84 -17.14 -13.67 4.55
CA THR A 84 -16.14 -14.26 5.46
C THR A 84 -14.71 -13.82 5.10
N ILE A 85 -14.39 -13.72 3.82
CA ILE A 85 -13.07 -13.25 3.34
C ILE A 85 -12.85 -11.78 3.69
N LEU A 86 -13.81 -10.91 3.34
CA LEU A 86 -13.72 -9.47 3.55
C LEU A 86 -13.69 -9.12 5.05
N GLU A 87 -14.52 -9.77 5.85
CA GLU A 87 -14.56 -9.60 7.30
C GLU A 87 -13.28 -10.06 8.00
N GLY A 88 -12.79 -11.27 7.67
CA GLY A 88 -11.53 -11.78 8.20
C GLY A 88 -10.34 -10.88 7.86
N LEU A 89 -10.35 -10.26 6.68
CA LEU A 89 -9.35 -9.27 6.29
C LEU A 89 -9.49 -7.93 7.01
N ARG A 90 -10.71 -7.47 7.34
CA ARG A 90 -10.90 -6.31 8.22
C ARG A 90 -10.29 -6.55 9.59
N PHE A 91 -10.63 -7.67 10.25
CA PHE A 91 -10.06 -8.02 11.56
C PHE A 91 -8.53 -8.18 11.52
N LYS A 92 -8.00 -8.84 10.49
CA LYS A 92 -6.54 -8.95 10.27
C LYS A 92 -5.88 -7.58 10.10
N SER A 93 -6.53 -6.65 9.39
CA SER A 93 -6.05 -5.28 9.22
C SER A 93 -6.02 -4.54 10.55
N ILE A 94 -7.12 -4.54 11.31
CA ILE A 94 -7.21 -3.88 12.63
C ILE A 94 -6.11 -4.35 13.58
N ALA A 95 -5.91 -5.67 13.69
CA ALA A 95 -4.86 -6.24 14.51
C ALA A 95 -3.46 -5.86 14.03
N ARG A 96 -3.20 -5.91 12.71
CA ARG A 96 -1.89 -5.58 12.12
C ARG A 96 -1.55 -4.10 12.27
N VAL A 97 -2.49 -3.21 11.98
CA VAL A 97 -2.32 -1.76 12.09
C VAL A 97 -2.05 -1.37 13.54
N SER A 98 -2.85 -1.87 14.49
CA SER A 98 -2.63 -1.63 15.93
C SER A 98 -1.20 -1.99 16.37
N TRP A 99 -0.72 -3.17 15.96
CA TRP A 99 0.62 -3.68 16.26
C TRP A 99 1.74 -2.85 15.60
N ILE A 100 1.51 -2.31 14.40
CA ILE A 100 2.45 -1.40 13.71
C ILE A 100 2.49 -0.04 14.43
N THR A 101 1.34 0.56 14.73
CA THR A 101 1.23 1.84 15.48
C THR A 101 1.97 1.78 16.82
N GLU A 102 1.76 0.71 17.60
CA GLU A 102 2.42 0.54 18.91
C GLU A 102 3.95 0.48 18.79
N ALA A 103 4.47 -0.18 17.74
CA ALA A 103 5.90 -0.25 17.51
C ALA A 103 6.49 1.02 16.92
N ALA A 104 5.75 1.73 16.06
CA ALA A 104 6.15 3.05 15.58
C ALA A 104 6.22 4.06 16.73
N ALA A 105 5.29 4.00 17.70
CA ALA A 105 5.36 4.80 18.91
C ALA A 105 6.63 4.51 19.73
N ARG A 106 6.97 3.23 19.94
CA ARG A 106 8.25 2.85 20.60
C ARG A 106 9.48 3.32 19.85
N VAL A 107 9.51 3.14 18.53
CA VAL A 107 10.66 3.52 17.67
C VAL A 107 10.83 5.04 17.64
N THR A 108 9.74 5.78 17.49
CA THR A 108 9.73 7.26 17.53
C THR A 108 10.25 7.75 18.88
N ALA A 109 9.69 7.26 19.99
CA ALA A 109 10.13 7.66 21.34
C ALA A 109 11.60 7.30 21.63
N LEU A 110 12.09 6.16 21.12
CA LEU A 110 13.50 5.77 21.24
C LEU A 110 14.42 6.73 20.47
N LEU A 111 14.08 7.05 19.22
CA LEU A 111 14.89 7.90 18.35
C LEU A 111 14.84 9.38 18.76
N GLU A 112 13.69 9.89 19.19
CA GLU A 112 13.56 11.28 19.65
C GLU A 112 14.31 11.53 20.98
N ARG A 113 14.36 10.55 21.88
CA ARG A 113 15.24 10.58 23.08
C ARG A 113 16.72 10.68 22.72
N GLU A 114 17.13 10.10 21.60
CA GLU A 114 18.50 10.17 21.06
C GLU A 114 18.69 11.44 20.20
N GLY A 115 17.76 12.39 20.22
CA GLY A 115 17.83 13.65 19.50
C GLY A 115 17.63 13.52 17.98
N ILE A 116 16.98 12.45 17.50
CA ILE A 116 16.65 12.26 16.08
C ILE A 116 15.17 12.55 15.88
N LYS A 117 14.84 13.58 15.10
CA LYS A 117 13.45 13.86 14.71
C LYS A 117 12.95 12.76 13.77
N VAL A 118 11.82 12.16 14.09
CA VAL A 118 11.16 11.13 13.28
C VAL A 118 9.81 11.65 12.79
N VAL A 119 9.52 11.49 11.50
CA VAL A 119 8.24 11.88 10.88
C VAL A 119 7.58 10.63 10.29
N LEU A 120 6.33 10.36 10.65
CA LEU A 120 5.56 9.26 10.08
C LEU A 120 5.27 9.54 8.60
N LEU A 121 5.32 8.50 7.78
CA LEU A 121 5.03 8.57 6.35
C LEU A 121 3.84 7.69 5.96
N LYS A 122 3.37 7.94 4.73
CA LYS A 122 2.48 7.08 3.95
C LYS A 122 1.35 6.52 4.80
N GLY A 123 1.20 5.19 4.86
CA GLY A 123 0.05 4.54 5.47
C GLY A 123 -0.13 4.81 6.95
N LEU A 124 0.96 4.94 7.70
CA LEU A 124 0.89 5.16 9.13
C LEU A 124 0.49 6.61 9.46
N ALA A 125 0.99 7.57 8.70
CA ALA A 125 0.53 8.96 8.79
C ALA A 125 -0.94 9.10 8.37
N LEU A 126 -1.34 8.44 7.28
CA LEU A 126 -2.72 8.48 6.77
C LEU A 126 -3.73 7.79 7.70
N GLU A 127 -3.33 6.68 8.34
CA GLU A 127 -4.17 5.99 9.32
C GLU A 127 -4.60 6.93 10.46
N HIS A 128 -3.65 7.70 10.99
CA HIS A 128 -3.88 8.65 12.08
C HIS A 128 -4.52 9.99 11.65
N THR A 129 -4.53 10.32 10.35
CA THR A 129 -5.02 11.63 9.86
C THR A 129 -6.31 11.61 9.03
N VAL A 130 -6.50 10.57 8.21
CA VAL A 130 -7.64 10.51 7.25
C VAL A 130 -8.48 9.23 7.35
N TYR A 131 -7.94 8.12 7.88
CA TYR A 131 -8.73 6.89 8.14
C TYR A 131 -9.28 6.80 9.58
N GLY A 132 -8.97 7.78 10.44
CA GLY A 132 -9.54 7.90 11.79
C GLY A 132 -9.06 6.86 12.80
N SER A 133 -7.86 6.28 12.63
CA SER A 133 -7.28 5.25 13.50
C SER A 133 -8.16 3.99 13.70
N LYS A 134 -8.99 3.67 12.71
CA LYS A 134 -9.94 2.53 12.74
C LYS A 134 -9.30 1.18 12.31
N GLY A 135 -8.04 1.15 11.89
CA GLY A 135 -7.37 -0.04 11.37
C GLY A 135 -7.73 -0.40 9.93
N LEU A 136 -8.36 0.53 9.19
CA LEU A 136 -8.84 0.32 7.82
C LEU A 136 -7.71 0.48 6.79
N ARG A 137 -6.68 1.28 7.13
CA ARG A 137 -5.42 1.49 6.40
C ARG A 137 -4.58 0.23 6.24
N GLN A 138 -5.02 -0.78 5.49
CA GLN A 138 -4.26 -2.02 5.27
C GLN A 138 -2.79 -1.73 4.97
N MET A 139 -1.87 -2.17 5.84
CA MET A 139 -0.42 -1.91 5.74
C MET A 139 0.40 -3.03 6.37
N SER A 140 1.69 -3.11 6.02
CA SER A 140 2.61 -4.20 6.40
C SER A 140 3.74 -3.74 7.33
N ASP A 141 4.01 -2.44 7.34
CA ASP A 141 5.29 -1.81 7.57
C ASP A 141 5.08 -0.40 8.16
N ALA A 142 6.03 0.05 9.00
CA ALA A 142 6.08 1.42 9.49
C ALA A 142 7.10 2.22 8.66
N ASP A 143 6.61 3.05 7.75
CA ASP A 143 7.45 4.02 7.05
C ASP A 143 7.75 5.24 7.94
N LEU A 144 9.01 5.48 8.24
CA LEU A 144 9.48 6.57 9.08
C LEU A 144 10.54 7.39 8.34
N LEU A 145 10.41 8.71 8.30
CA LEU A 145 11.38 9.64 7.75
C LEU A 145 12.27 10.21 8.86
N VAL A 146 13.58 10.19 8.62
CA VAL A 146 14.60 10.88 9.43
C VAL A 146 15.49 11.72 8.50
N ALA A 147 16.24 12.68 9.05
CA ALA A 147 17.18 13.47 8.26
C ALA A 147 18.27 12.57 7.63
N PRO A 148 18.78 12.89 6.42
CA PRO A 148 19.87 12.14 5.77
C PRO A 148 21.10 11.93 6.66
N ALA A 149 21.48 12.97 7.43
CA ALA A 149 22.60 12.90 8.38
C ALA A 149 22.36 11.91 9.54
N ASP A 150 21.11 11.69 9.94
CA ASP A 150 20.73 10.82 11.05
C ASP A 150 20.40 9.39 10.63
N ALA A 151 20.16 9.13 9.35
CA ALA A 151 19.68 7.84 8.86
C ALA A 151 20.52 6.64 9.34
N LEU A 152 21.86 6.75 9.28
CA LEU A 152 22.76 5.70 9.77
C LEU A 152 22.78 5.61 11.30
N ARG A 153 22.70 6.76 12.01
CA ARG A 153 22.63 6.82 13.48
C ARG A 153 21.36 6.14 13.99
N ALA A 154 20.22 6.47 13.39
CA ALA A 154 18.91 5.89 13.68
C ALA A 154 18.93 4.36 13.46
N ARG A 155 19.44 3.91 12.31
CA ARG A 155 19.58 2.47 12.02
C ARG A 155 20.42 1.75 13.08
N ASP A 156 21.55 2.33 13.47
CA ASP A 156 22.46 1.70 14.43
C ASP A 156 21.93 1.76 15.88
N ILE A 157 21.04 2.71 16.21
CA ILE A 157 20.24 2.71 17.45
C ILE A 157 19.24 1.55 17.42
N LEU A 158 18.46 1.40 16.35
CA LEU A 158 17.46 0.32 16.24
C LEU A 158 18.10 -1.07 16.25
N ILE A 159 19.28 -1.24 15.65
CA ILE A 159 20.03 -2.50 15.75
C ILE A 159 20.46 -2.80 17.19
N ARG A 160 20.88 -1.79 17.97
CA ARG A 160 21.19 -1.94 19.40
C ARG A 160 19.97 -2.29 20.25
N ASP A 161 18.79 -1.76 19.90
CA ASP A 161 17.48 -2.13 20.47
C ASP A 161 17.00 -3.53 20.02
N GLY A 162 17.72 -4.21 19.12
CA GLY A 162 17.47 -5.60 18.73
C GLY A 162 16.66 -5.77 17.45
N PHE A 163 16.52 -4.72 16.63
CA PHE A 163 16.07 -4.88 15.24
C PHE A 163 17.16 -5.56 14.40
N ARG A 164 16.74 -6.39 13.44
CA ARG A 164 17.62 -7.00 12.44
C ARG A 164 17.42 -6.31 11.09
N SER A 165 18.46 -5.66 10.59
CA SER A 165 18.49 -5.07 9.25
C SER A 165 18.65 -6.16 8.18
N MET A 166 17.92 -6.05 7.07
CA MET A 166 18.13 -6.92 5.91
C MET A 166 19.59 -6.91 5.44
N SER A 167 20.11 -8.07 5.06
CA SER A 167 21.49 -8.20 4.59
C SER A 167 21.70 -7.47 3.26
N LEU A 168 22.63 -6.53 3.23
CA LEU A 168 23.15 -5.96 1.98
C LEU A 168 23.66 -7.07 1.03
N LYS A 169 23.51 -6.83 -0.28
CA LYS A 169 24.01 -7.73 -1.34
C LYS A 169 25.52 -7.91 -1.25
N SER A 170 26.26 -6.81 -1.12
CA SER A 170 27.72 -6.77 -0.93
C SER A 170 28.07 -5.85 0.24
N PRO A 171 29.14 -6.11 1.02
CA PRO A 171 29.63 -5.17 2.03
C PRO A 171 29.99 -3.80 1.43
N LEU A 172 30.44 -3.79 0.17
CA LEU A 172 30.72 -2.59 -0.61
C LEU A 172 29.54 -1.62 -0.69
N TYR A 173 28.30 -2.13 -0.65
CA TYR A 173 27.11 -1.28 -0.71
C TYR A 173 26.95 -0.38 0.54
N ARG A 174 27.66 -0.64 1.64
CA ARG A 174 27.70 0.26 2.81
C ARG A 174 28.16 1.67 2.43
N HIS A 175 29.06 1.81 1.45
CA HIS A 175 29.63 3.09 1.01
C HIS A 175 28.72 3.88 0.05
N ILE A 176 27.63 3.28 -0.41
CA ILE A 176 26.65 3.87 -1.33
C ILE A 176 25.20 3.68 -0.86
N ILE A 177 24.99 3.27 0.40
CA ILE A 177 23.68 2.87 0.92
C ILE A 177 22.67 4.02 0.92
N LEU A 178 23.14 5.25 1.13
CA LEU A 178 22.35 6.49 1.06
C LEU A 178 22.23 7.04 -0.38
N ASP A 179 22.89 6.44 -1.36
CA ASP A 179 22.73 6.77 -2.78
C ASP A 179 21.81 5.78 -3.52
N LEU A 180 21.47 4.65 -2.87
CA LEU A 180 20.65 3.58 -3.42
C LEU A 180 19.19 3.68 -2.94
N GLY A 181 18.47 4.64 -3.51
CA GLY A 181 17.03 4.82 -3.29
C GLY A 181 16.69 5.84 -2.20
N ASN A 182 15.61 5.56 -1.48
CA ASN A 182 14.93 6.52 -0.60
C ASN A 182 14.93 6.11 0.89
N HIS A 183 15.17 4.82 1.17
CA HIS A 183 15.16 4.23 2.50
C HIS A 183 16.33 3.27 2.68
N LEU A 184 16.71 3.05 3.94
CA LEU A 184 17.70 2.04 4.32
C LEU A 184 17.10 0.63 4.23
N PRO A 185 17.94 -0.43 4.19
CA PRO A 185 17.46 -1.81 4.21
C PRO A 185 16.60 -2.09 5.44
N GLU A 186 15.37 -2.54 5.15
CA GLU A 186 14.28 -2.89 6.06
C GLU A 186 14.75 -3.48 7.40
N LEU A 187 14.20 -2.96 8.50
CA LEU A 187 14.52 -3.36 9.87
C LEU A 187 13.37 -4.17 10.46
N HIS A 188 13.67 -5.37 10.98
CA HIS A 188 12.65 -6.26 11.54
C HIS A 188 12.86 -6.58 13.02
N ARG A 189 11.76 -6.51 13.79
CA ARG A 189 11.67 -6.98 15.19
C ARG A 189 10.24 -7.46 15.45
N GLY A 190 10.06 -8.60 16.12
CA GLY A 190 8.72 -9.08 16.53
C GLY A 190 7.67 -9.21 15.42
N GLY A 191 8.06 -9.60 14.20
CA GLY A 191 7.15 -9.70 13.05
C GLY A 191 6.75 -8.34 12.43
N ILE A 192 7.37 -7.25 12.86
CA ILE A 192 7.18 -5.89 12.36
C ILE A 192 8.28 -5.55 11.37
N SER A 193 7.93 -4.75 10.38
CA SER A 193 8.85 -4.07 9.47
C SER A 193 8.87 -2.58 9.79
N VAL A 194 10.07 -1.98 9.81
CA VAL A 194 10.29 -0.54 9.92
C VAL A 194 11.23 -0.14 8.80
N ASP A 195 10.76 0.75 7.94
CA ASP A 195 11.55 1.33 6.85
C ASP A 195 11.97 2.75 7.22
N LEU A 196 13.28 2.95 7.39
CA LEU A 196 13.88 4.27 7.64
C LEU A 196 14.14 4.98 6.31
N HIS A 197 13.21 5.83 5.91
CA HIS A 197 13.34 6.77 4.80
C HIS A 197 14.26 7.92 5.19
N TYR A 198 15.00 8.43 4.21
CA TYR A 198 15.83 9.62 4.31
C TYR A 198 15.69 10.55 3.09
N ARG A 199 14.94 10.14 2.05
CA ARG A 199 14.50 11.01 0.96
C ARG A 199 13.07 10.67 0.53
N LEU A 200 12.30 11.66 0.13
CA LEU A 200 10.98 11.44 -0.49
C LEU A 200 11.05 11.44 -2.02
N PHE A 201 11.89 12.31 -2.60
CA PHE A 201 12.02 12.59 -4.04
C PHE A 201 13.38 12.12 -4.58
N GLY A 202 13.74 12.55 -5.80
CA GLY A 202 15.12 12.51 -6.27
C GLY A 202 15.96 13.64 -5.67
N PRO A 203 17.22 13.81 -6.13
CA PRO A 203 18.14 14.82 -5.58
C PRO A 203 17.64 16.27 -5.66
N GLU A 204 16.81 16.58 -6.64
CA GLU A 204 16.17 17.88 -6.84
C GLU A 204 15.28 18.30 -5.65
N GLY A 205 14.53 17.37 -5.06
CA GLY A 205 13.65 17.63 -3.92
C GLY A 205 14.32 17.48 -2.54
N GLU A 206 15.66 17.48 -2.46
CA GLU A 206 16.40 17.28 -1.19
C GLU A 206 16.11 18.43 -0.20
N GLU A 207 16.11 19.68 -0.65
CA GLU A 207 15.79 20.84 0.20
C GLU A 207 14.33 20.80 0.68
N MET A 208 13.35 20.48 -0.18
CA MET A 208 11.95 20.29 0.22
C MET A 208 11.80 19.27 1.34
N VAL A 209 12.56 18.16 1.31
CA VAL A 209 12.52 17.13 2.36
C VAL A 209 13.05 17.68 3.68
N GLU A 210 14.16 18.42 3.66
CA GLU A 210 14.71 19.04 4.88
C GLU A 210 13.75 20.08 5.48
N ARG A 211 13.16 20.95 4.65
CA ARG A 211 12.12 21.90 5.07
C ARG A 211 10.92 21.17 5.67
N ALA A 212 10.44 20.11 5.02
CA ALA A 212 9.29 19.32 5.51
C ALA A 212 9.56 18.54 6.82
N ILE A 213 10.81 18.11 7.08
CA ILE A 213 11.21 17.53 8.38
C ILE A 213 11.29 18.62 9.46
N ARG A 214 11.86 19.79 9.13
CA ARG A 214 11.92 20.93 10.07
C ARG A 214 10.51 21.39 10.46
N ASP A 215 9.66 21.59 9.46
CA ASP A 215 8.32 22.20 9.55
C ASP A 215 7.21 21.14 9.75
N SER A 216 7.61 19.91 10.12
CA SER A 216 6.72 18.76 10.38
C SER A 216 5.65 19.07 11.45
N VAL A 217 4.41 18.74 11.16
CA VAL A 217 3.25 18.99 12.04
C VAL A 217 3.13 17.89 13.09
N ILE A 218 2.81 18.25 14.34
CA ILE A 218 2.49 17.28 15.40
C ILE A 218 0.99 17.00 15.39
N ILE A 219 0.64 15.72 15.44
CA ILE A 219 -0.71 15.23 15.71
C ILE A 219 -0.72 14.45 17.02
N THR A 220 -1.81 14.52 17.76
CA THR A 220 -2.14 13.48 18.73
C THR A 220 -2.57 12.23 17.95
N GLY A 221 -1.95 11.09 18.24
CA GLY A 221 -2.56 9.82 17.88
C GLY A 221 -3.90 9.73 18.59
N VAL A 222 -4.96 9.37 17.87
CA VAL A 222 -6.33 9.42 18.40
C VAL A 222 -6.39 8.66 19.72
N ASP A 223 -6.72 9.38 20.79
CA ASP A 223 -6.86 8.81 22.12
C ASP A 223 -7.81 7.61 22.06
N ARG A 224 -7.34 6.46 22.57
CA ARG A 224 -8.27 5.50 23.16
C ARG A 224 -8.83 6.19 24.39
N GLU A 225 -9.96 6.90 24.25
CA GLU A 225 -10.70 7.35 25.42
C GLU A 225 -10.93 6.14 26.35
N PRO A 226 -10.45 6.19 27.60
CA PRO A 226 -10.71 5.14 28.58
C PRO A 226 -12.16 5.29 29.08
N GLY A 227 -13.12 5.01 28.21
CA GLY A 227 -14.55 5.32 28.46
C GLY A 227 -15.57 4.64 27.56
N ARG A 228 -15.24 4.23 26.32
CA ARG A 228 -16.16 3.45 25.48
C ARG A 228 -16.06 1.95 25.74
N THR A 229 -16.66 1.54 26.85
CA THR A 229 -17.05 0.15 27.12
C THR A 229 -17.84 -0.40 25.93
N ALA A 230 -17.52 -1.62 25.49
CA ALA A 230 -18.30 -2.30 24.47
C ALA A 230 -19.75 -2.48 24.97
N ALA A 231 -20.71 -1.85 24.29
CA ALA A 231 -22.13 -2.17 24.44
C ALA A 231 -22.39 -3.53 23.77
N VAL A 232 -22.05 -4.60 24.49
CA VAL A 232 -22.49 -5.96 24.16
C VAL A 232 -24.01 -6.01 24.33
N THR A 233 -24.68 -6.59 23.35
CA THR A 233 -26.13 -6.80 23.35
C THR A 233 -26.61 -7.59 24.56
N ARG A 234 -27.73 -7.16 25.14
CA ARG A 234 -28.73 -8.06 25.72
C ARG A 234 -30.13 -7.53 25.44
N GLU A 235 -30.91 -8.36 24.77
CA GLU A 235 -32.37 -8.31 24.79
C GLU A 235 -32.86 -8.63 26.21
N SER A 236 -33.98 -8.04 26.62
CA SER A 236 -34.70 -8.45 27.82
C SER A 236 -36.18 -8.14 27.68
N GLU A 237 -36.95 -9.13 27.25
CA GLU A 237 -38.38 -9.23 27.51
C GLU A 237 -38.64 -10.48 28.35
N ASP A 238 -39.40 -10.28 29.44
CA ASP A 238 -40.26 -11.19 30.20
C ASP A 238 -39.79 -12.57 30.70
N GLY A 239 -40.02 -12.82 32.00
CA GLY A 239 -39.87 -14.15 32.62
C GLY A 239 -39.92 -14.19 34.15
N VAL A 240 -41.12 -14.23 34.74
CA VAL A 240 -41.38 -14.37 36.19
C VAL A 240 -40.86 -15.73 36.75
N GLY A 241 -40.22 -15.77 37.94
CA GLY A 241 -39.77 -17.05 38.53
C GLY A 241 -39.12 -17.03 39.93
N VAL A 242 -39.97 -17.09 40.96
CA VAL A 242 -39.74 -17.16 42.43
C VAL A 242 -38.76 -18.25 42.98
N SER A 243 -37.98 -17.91 44.03
CA SER A 243 -37.36 -18.80 45.09
C SER A 243 -36.27 -19.82 44.67
N SER A 244 -35.45 -20.46 45.53
CA SER A 244 -34.88 -20.24 46.90
C SER A 244 -33.88 -21.38 47.24
N GLY A 245 -32.88 -21.17 48.12
CA GLY A 245 -32.00 -22.22 48.69
C GLY A 245 -30.65 -22.38 47.97
N THR A 246 -29.47 -22.32 48.63
CA THR A 246 -28.81 -23.37 49.47
C THR A 246 -28.57 -24.66 48.67
N ASP A 247 -27.34 -25.12 48.37
CA ASP A 247 -26.25 -25.41 49.30
C ASP A 247 -24.87 -25.63 48.60
N ALA A 248 -23.83 -25.89 49.40
CA ALA A 248 -22.45 -26.11 48.94
C ALA A 248 -22.00 -27.58 48.89
N ALA A 249 -21.21 -27.92 47.85
CA ALA A 249 -20.22 -29.03 47.80
C ALA A 249 -19.35 -28.77 46.54
N VAL A 250 -18.05 -28.51 46.57
CA VAL A 250 -16.94 -29.35 47.07
C VAL A 250 -17.05 -30.80 46.62
N ASN A 251 -16.47 -31.14 45.48
CA ASN A 251 -15.67 -32.37 45.40
C ASN A 251 -14.50 -32.24 44.41
N SER A 252 -13.37 -32.82 44.77
CA SER A 252 -12.12 -32.85 44.02
C SER A 252 -11.98 -34.14 43.20
N GLY A 253 -11.40 -34.07 42.01
CA GLY A 253 -11.11 -35.25 41.18
C GLY A 253 -9.90 -35.05 40.26
N THR A 254 -8.77 -35.64 40.61
CA THR A 254 -7.49 -35.60 39.87
C THR A 254 -7.46 -36.57 38.68
N GLY A 255 -6.81 -36.21 37.56
CA GLY A 255 -6.53 -37.17 36.48
C GLY A 255 -5.79 -36.63 35.26
N THR A 256 -4.50 -36.96 35.15
CA THR A 256 -3.62 -36.86 33.97
C THR A 256 -2.56 -37.97 34.06
N PRO A 257 -1.80 -38.31 32.98
CA PRO A 257 -1.93 -37.95 31.57
C PRO A 257 -1.94 -39.18 30.62
N GLY A 258 -2.00 -38.96 29.30
CA GLY A 258 -1.76 -40.01 28.30
C GLY A 258 -1.33 -39.44 26.94
N ALA A 259 -0.19 -39.90 26.42
CA ALA A 259 0.36 -39.50 25.12
C ALA A 259 0.71 -40.74 24.28
N VAL A 260 0.38 -40.71 22.97
CA VAL A 260 0.83 -41.69 21.95
C VAL A 260 1.05 -40.93 20.63
N ALA A 261 1.94 -41.43 19.77
CA ALA A 261 2.48 -40.72 18.60
C ALA A 261 2.41 -41.56 17.29
N SER A 262 2.81 -40.94 16.16
CA SER A 262 3.14 -41.55 14.85
C SER A 262 1.93 -42.05 14.00
N SER A 263 1.99 -42.20 12.66
CA SER A 263 3.06 -42.03 11.65
C SER A 263 2.49 -41.94 10.20
N GLU A 264 3.34 -41.51 9.24
CA GLU A 264 3.30 -41.86 7.79
C GLU A 264 2.06 -41.47 6.92
N SER A 265 2.03 -41.73 5.60
CA SER A 265 2.89 -41.32 4.47
C SER A 265 2.17 -41.72 3.15
N GLY A 266 2.46 -41.11 1.99
CA GLY A 266 1.99 -41.65 0.70
C GLY A 266 1.74 -40.65 -0.44
N ALA A 267 2.43 -40.86 -1.58
CA ALA A 267 2.13 -40.28 -2.88
C ALA A 267 2.36 -41.36 -3.97
N PRO A 268 1.58 -41.36 -5.05
CA PRO A 268 2.10 -41.24 -6.43
C PRO A 268 1.14 -40.39 -7.33
N GLY A 269 1.33 -40.12 -8.63
CA GLY A 269 2.40 -40.39 -9.61
C GLY A 269 1.93 -40.04 -11.05
N ASN A 270 2.84 -39.53 -11.89
CA ASN A 270 2.68 -38.96 -13.26
C ASN A 270 1.69 -39.54 -14.30
N GLY A 271 1.30 -38.70 -15.27
CA GLY A 271 0.64 -39.11 -16.54
C GLY A 271 0.43 -38.01 -17.61
N THR A 272 1.51 -37.59 -18.29
CA THR A 272 1.67 -37.18 -19.72
C THR A 272 0.49 -36.80 -20.64
N GLY A 273 0.64 -35.71 -21.44
CA GLY A 273 -0.14 -35.39 -22.65
C GLY A 273 0.23 -34.04 -23.30
N ALA A 274 0.25 -33.90 -24.63
CA ALA A 274 0.88 -32.77 -25.35
C ALA A 274 -0.05 -31.85 -26.18
N ARG A 275 0.48 -30.66 -26.56
CA ARG A 275 -0.02 -29.60 -27.48
C ARG A 275 -0.17 -30.09 -28.96
N PRO A 276 -0.81 -29.38 -29.95
CA PRO A 276 -0.92 -27.89 -30.19
C PRO A 276 -2.35 -27.40 -30.56
N GLY A 277 -2.67 -26.21 -31.14
CA GLY A 277 -1.92 -25.04 -31.65
C GLY A 277 -2.83 -23.98 -32.34
N LEU A 278 -2.23 -23.04 -33.13
CA LEU A 278 -2.85 -22.01 -34.03
C LEU A 278 -3.53 -20.80 -33.33
N ILE A 279 -3.32 -19.49 -33.62
CA ILE A 279 -2.90 -18.62 -34.77
C ILE A 279 -4.09 -17.96 -35.52
N GLY A 280 -3.98 -16.63 -35.76
CA GLY A 280 -4.96 -15.72 -36.41
C GLY A 280 -5.39 -14.61 -35.43
N ASP A 281 -4.93 -13.35 -35.49
CA ASP A 281 -5.00 -12.30 -36.55
C ASP A 281 -6.46 -11.82 -36.81
N ALA A 282 -6.81 -10.54 -37.00
CA ALA A 282 -6.19 -9.23 -36.70
C ALA A 282 -7.26 -8.11 -36.90
N GLU A 283 -6.89 -6.84 -36.66
CA GLU A 283 -7.49 -5.60 -37.20
C GLU A 283 -8.83 -4.99 -36.67
N SER A 284 -8.72 -3.67 -36.38
CA SER A 284 -9.67 -2.55 -36.57
C SER A 284 -11.08 -2.52 -35.92
N SER A 285 -11.19 -1.68 -34.88
CA SER A 285 -12.04 -0.45 -34.79
C SER A 285 -13.02 -0.14 -35.95
N PRO A 286 -14.21 0.47 -35.72
CA PRO A 286 -14.30 1.68 -34.87
C PRO A 286 -15.64 2.03 -34.13
N ILE A 287 -15.56 3.13 -33.34
CA ILE A 287 -16.59 4.18 -33.13
C ILE A 287 -17.75 3.99 -32.08
N THR A 288 -17.53 4.66 -30.94
CA THR A 288 -18.45 5.59 -30.20
C THR A 288 -19.46 5.18 -29.11
N SER A 289 -19.54 6.11 -28.14
CA SER A 289 -20.56 6.34 -27.11
C SER A 289 -20.55 5.37 -25.91
N SER A 290 -20.86 5.79 -24.68
CA SER A 290 -21.24 7.12 -24.17
C SER A 290 -20.57 7.37 -22.80
N GLY A 291 -20.29 8.64 -22.50
CA GLY A 291 -19.74 9.04 -21.21
C GLY A 291 -20.82 9.12 -20.13
N VAL A 292 -20.54 8.57 -18.95
CA VAL A 292 -21.35 8.82 -17.75
C VAL A 292 -20.77 10.05 -17.07
N GLY A 293 -21.39 11.21 -17.31
CA GLY A 293 -21.03 12.45 -16.63
C GLY A 293 -21.47 12.41 -15.17
N PHE A 294 -20.53 12.59 -14.24
CA PHE A 294 -20.84 12.91 -12.85
C PHE A 294 -21.03 14.43 -12.72
N PRO A 295 -22.07 14.91 -12.01
CA PRO A 295 -22.33 16.35 -11.91
C PRO A 295 -21.33 17.04 -10.97
N ASP A 296 -20.98 18.29 -11.30
CA ASP A 296 -20.22 19.18 -10.43
C ASP A 296 -20.90 19.30 -9.06
N THR A 297 -20.25 18.77 -8.02
CA THR A 297 -20.69 18.95 -6.64
C THR A 297 -19.77 19.95 -5.94
N ALA A 298 -20.22 21.21 -5.92
CA ALA A 298 -19.59 22.27 -5.13
C ALA A 298 -19.56 21.87 -3.65
N LEU A 299 -18.37 21.85 -3.05
CA LEU A 299 -18.17 21.53 -1.63
C LEU A 299 -18.60 22.70 -0.73
N SER A 300 -19.78 22.58 -0.14
CA SER A 300 -20.28 23.38 0.98
C SER A 300 -21.13 22.50 1.92
N SER A 301 -21.20 22.71 3.24
CA SER A 301 -20.34 23.45 4.16
C SER A 301 -20.75 23.11 5.60
N GLU A 302 -19.78 22.85 6.50
CA GLU A 302 -19.94 22.80 7.97
C GLU A 302 -20.82 21.66 8.55
N ALA A 303 -20.66 21.18 9.79
CA ALA A 303 -19.72 21.52 10.88
C ALA A 303 -19.22 20.24 11.59
N GLY A 304 -18.03 20.32 12.20
CA GLY A 304 -17.46 19.21 12.99
C GLY A 304 -15.95 19.32 13.18
N THR A 305 -15.49 20.38 13.84
CA THR A 305 -14.06 20.66 14.04
C THR A 305 -13.55 20.16 15.39
N PRO A 306 -12.87 19.00 15.48
CA PRO A 306 -11.93 18.76 16.57
C PRO A 306 -10.68 19.59 16.28
N GLY A 307 -10.62 20.77 16.89
CA GLY A 307 -9.48 21.67 16.81
C GLY A 307 -8.29 21.16 17.62
N GLY A 308 -7.61 20.12 17.12
CA GLY A 308 -6.30 19.71 17.65
C GLY A 308 -5.31 20.84 17.42
N ALA A 309 -4.87 21.49 18.50
CA ALA A 309 -3.97 22.65 18.43
C ALA A 309 -2.63 22.24 17.78
N LEU A 310 -2.28 22.92 16.69
CA LEU A 310 -1.02 22.73 15.98
C LEU A 310 0.15 23.19 16.87
N SER A 311 0.86 22.25 17.48
CA SER A 311 2.02 22.51 18.32
C SER A 311 3.32 22.17 17.59
N THR A 312 4.36 22.98 17.80
CA THR A 312 5.72 22.80 17.25
C THR A 312 6.69 22.13 18.23
N GLY A 313 6.22 21.72 19.42
CA GLY A 313 7.04 21.21 20.51
C GLY A 313 7.70 19.84 20.30
N THR A 314 8.10 19.19 21.39
CA THR A 314 8.55 17.79 21.40
C THR A 314 7.32 16.88 21.54
N PRO A 315 7.19 15.79 20.77
CA PRO A 315 6.11 14.82 20.94
C PRO A 315 6.12 14.22 22.35
N GLY A 316 4.97 14.29 23.02
CA GLY A 316 4.68 13.49 24.21
C GLY A 316 4.28 12.06 23.85
N ALA A 317 4.11 11.21 24.86
CA ALA A 317 3.59 9.85 24.68
C ALA A 317 2.23 9.89 23.95
N GLY A 318 2.11 9.12 22.86
CA GLY A 318 0.89 9.10 22.03
C GLY A 318 0.79 10.21 20.98
N THR A 319 1.80 11.08 20.82
CA THR A 319 1.84 12.07 19.72
C THR A 319 2.87 11.70 18.65
N PHE A 320 2.64 12.16 17.42
CA PHE A 320 3.42 11.81 16.25
C PHE A 320 3.67 13.04 15.38
N ARG A 321 4.80 13.06 14.67
CA ARG A 321 5.04 14.05 13.60
C ARG A 321 4.60 13.50 12.25
N ILE A 322 4.02 14.36 11.41
CA ILE A 322 3.68 14.08 10.01
C ILE A 322 4.26 15.16 9.10
N LEU A 323 4.33 14.86 7.80
CA LEU A 323 4.72 15.84 6.78
C LEU A 323 3.65 16.96 6.67
N PRO A 324 4.05 18.19 6.31
CA PRO A 324 3.13 19.21 5.82
C PRO A 324 2.28 18.68 4.66
N PRO A 325 0.97 19.00 4.54
CA PRO A 325 0.08 18.32 3.59
C PRO A 325 0.51 18.38 2.12
N MET A 326 1.09 19.50 1.67
CA MET A 326 1.65 19.64 0.31
C MET A 326 2.73 18.59 0.03
N THR A 327 3.72 18.47 0.92
CA THR A 327 4.81 17.48 0.78
C THR A 327 4.30 16.05 0.98
N ALA A 328 3.32 15.85 1.86
CA ALA A 328 2.66 14.55 2.05
C ALA A 328 1.99 14.08 0.74
N PHE A 329 1.24 14.96 0.08
CA PHE A 329 0.60 14.70 -1.21
C PHE A 329 1.61 14.34 -2.30
N LEU A 330 2.64 15.19 -2.49
CA LEU A 330 3.70 14.94 -3.49
C LEU A 330 4.46 13.63 -3.20
N ALA A 331 4.70 13.29 -1.94
CA ALA A 331 5.32 12.03 -1.55
C ALA A 331 4.45 10.80 -1.90
N LEU A 332 3.13 10.90 -1.78
CA LEU A 332 2.19 9.85 -2.22
C LEU A 332 2.12 9.73 -3.75
N VAL A 333 2.15 10.86 -4.48
CA VAL A 333 2.27 10.85 -5.95
C VAL A 333 3.51 10.08 -6.37
N ASN A 334 4.70 10.42 -5.86
CA ASN A 334 5.95 9.71 -6.17
C ASN A 334 5.90 8.23 -5.74
N HIS A 335 5.16 7.90 -4.67
CA HIS A 335 5.00 6.54 -4.20
C HIS A 335 4.19 5.67 -5.18
N ILE A 336 3.14 6.19 -5.81
CA ILE A 336 2.38 5.47 -6.86
C ILE A 336 3.31 5.04 -7.99
N TYR A 337 4.05 5.97 -8.60
CA TYR A 337 4.94 5.64 -9.71
C TYR A 337 6.08 4.68 -9.33
N LYS A 338 6.55 4.72 -8.08
CA LYS A 338 7.49 3.71 -7.55
C LYS A 338 6.89 2.30 -7.46
N HIS A 339 5.58 2.15 -7.27
CA HIS A 339 4.88 0.86 -7.32
C HIS A 339 4.59 0.43 -8.77
N GLU A 340 4.15 1.34 -9.64
CA GLU A 340 3.90 0.99 -11.05
C GLU A 340 5.18 0.46 -11.74
N ILE A 341 6.34 1.04 -11.43
CA ILE A 341 7.66 0.55 -11.91
C ILE A 341 7.96 -0.89 -11.44
N LYS A 342 7.41 -1.32 -10.30
CA LYS A 342 7.54 -2.70 -9.78
C LYS A 342 6.48 -3.66 -10.34
N GLY A 343 5.61 -3.21 -11.25
CA GLY A 343 4.47 -4.00 -11.72
C GLY A 343 3.32 -4.08 -10.71
N GLU A 344 3.28 -3.17 -9.74
CA GLU A 344 2.28 -3.16 -8.67
C GLU A 344 1.32 -1.98 -8.87
N PHE A 345 0.02 -2.27 -8.97
CA PHE A 345 -1.03 -1.25 -9.07
C PHE A 345 -2.19 -1.59 -8.13
N GLN A 346 -2.57 -0.63 -7.28
CA GLN A 346 -3.49 -0.84 -6.17
C GLN A 346 -4.35 0.40 -5.91
N LEU A 347 -5.68 0.24 -5.92
CA LEU A 347 -6.64 1.32 -5.63
C LEU A 347 -6.35 2.01 -4.29
N ARG A 348 -5.88 1.29 -3.26
CA ARG A 348 -5.51 1.85 -1.96
C ARG A 348 -4.60 3.08 -2.06
N LEU A 349 -3.61 3.08 -2.97
CA LEU A 349 -2.67 4.21 -3.10
C LEU A 349 -3.34 5.46 -3.70
N TRP A 350 -4.37 5.27 -4.51
CA TRP A 350 -5.18 6.34 -5.07
C TRP A 350 -6.22 6.83 -4.06
N THR A 351 -6.82 5.92 -3.28
CA THR A 351 -7.70 6.25 -2.15
C THR A 351 -6.96 7.05 -1.07
N ASP A 352 -5.71 6.68 -0.74
CA ASP A 352 -4.82 7.42 0.15
C ASP A 352 -4.70 8.91 -0.28
N ILE A 353 -4.53 9.17 -1.58
CA ILE A 353 -4.47 10.54 -2.13
C ILE A 353 -5.84 11.22 -2.08
N TYR A 354 -6.91 10.56 -2.51
CA TYR A 354 -8.27 11.12 -2.49
C TYR A 354 -8.66 11.58 -1.08
N LEU A 355 -8.45 10.75 -0.06
CA LEU A 355 -8.79 11.09 1.33
C LEU A 355 -7.90 12.21 1.89
N LEU A 356 -6.62 12.27 1.51
CA LEU A 356 -5.75 13.40 1.84
C LEU A 356 -6.25 14.71 1.22
N LEU A 357 -6.71 14.69 -0.04
CA LEU A 357 -7.29 15.84 -0.73
C LEU A 357 -8.64 16.26 -0.15
N VAL A 358 -9.49 15.31 0.28
CA VAL A 358 -10.73 15.64 1.03
C VAL A 358 -10.40 16.35 2.35
N ARG A 359 -9.41 15.86 3.11
CA ARG A 359 -9.08 16.41 4.44
C ARG A 359 -8.30 17.73 4.39
N TYR A 360 -7.39 17.89 3.43
CA TYR A 360 -6.41 18.98 3.36
C TYR A 360 -6.38 19.70 2.00
N GLY A 361 -7.37 19.51 1.12
CA GLY A 361 -7.40 20.07 -0.23
C GLY A 361 -7.16 21.57 -0.30
N LYS A 362 -7.69 22.36 0.65
CA LYS A 362 -7.46 23.81 0.75
C LYS A 362 -5.98 24.20 0.99
N GLN A 363 -5.15 23.28 1.48
CA GLN A 363 -3.72 23.48 1.74
C GLN A 363 -2.83 22.85 0.63
N ILE A 364 -3.38 21.94 -0.18
CA ILE A 364 -2.66 21.21 -1.23
C ILE A 364 -2.95 21.82 -2.61
N LEU A 365 -4.22 22.06 -2.93
CA LEU A 365 -4.71 22.55 -4.22
C LEU A 365 -4.64 24.08 -4.28
N THR A 366 -3.45 24.61 -4.01
CA THR A 366 -3.13 26.05 -4.08
C THR A 366 -2.37 26.37 -5.37
N SER A 367 -2.22 27.66 -5.70
CA SER A 367 -1.43 28.11 -6.85
C SER A 367 0.04 27.63 -6.79
N GLY A 368 0.62 27.48 -5.60
CA GLY A 368 1.99 26.98 -5.40
C GLY A 368 2.19 25.48 -5.64
N LEU A 369 1.13 24.72 -5.95
CA LEU A 369 1.25 23.28 -6.20
C LEU A 369 2.10 22.95 -7.43
N ALA A 370 2.02 23.76 -8.49
CA ALA A 370 2.81 23.56 -9.70
C ALA A 370 4.31 23.68 -9.42
N ASP A 371 4.71 24.76 -8.72
CA ASP A 371 6.11 25.03 -8.37
C ASP A 371 6.66 23.99 -7.40
N ALA A 372 5.87 23.59 -6.39
CA ALA A 372 6.24 22.52 -5.47
C ALA A 372 6.43 21.18 -6.19
N ALA A 373 5.63 20.89 -7.21
CA ALA A 373 5.77 19.67 -8.01
C ALA A 373 6.98 19.69 -8.96
N GLU A 374 7.40 20.87 -9.46
CA GLU A 374 8.68 21.02 -10.18
C GLU A 374 9.89 20.89 -9.25
N GLU A 375 9.86 21.52 -8.05
CA GLU A 375 10.92 21.36 -7.05
C GLU A 375 11.10 19.89 -6.64
N ALA A 376 9.99 19.15 -6.49
CA ALA A 376 10.00 17.72 -6.20
C ALA A 376 10.38 16.84 -7.42
N GLY A 377 10.57 17.42 -8.61
CA GLY A 377 10.94 16.72 -9.85
C GLY A 377 9.84 15.84 -10.47
N ILE A 378 8.57 16.05 -10.09
CA ILE A 378 7.45 15.14 -10.37
C ILE A 378 6.19 15.84 -10.88
N ARG A 379 6.32 16.98 -11.60
CA ARG A 379 5.13 17.72 -12.07
C ARG A 379 4.27 16.92 -13.04
N LYS A 380 4.87 16.14 -13.96
CA LYS A 380 4.12 15.33 -14.94
C LYS A 380 3.28 14.26 -14.26
N GLU A 381 3.89 13.57 -13.32
CA GLU A 381 3.29 12.59 -12.42
C GLU A 381 2.15 13.21 -11.60
N THR A 382 2.36 14.42 -11.07
CA THR A 382 1.36 15.14 -10.28
C THR A 382 0.14 15.54 -11.14
N VAL A 383 0.36 16.06 -12.35
CA VAL A 383 -0.71 16.40 -13.30
C VAL A 383 -1.51 15.16 -13.71
N ALA A 384 -0.85 14.04 -14.00
CA ALA A 384 -1.52 12.79 -14.35
C ALA A 384 -2.36 12.22 -13.19
N VAL A 385 -1.86 12.28 -11.95
CA VAL A 385 -2.65 11.89 -10.77
C VAL A 385 -3.86 12.81 -10.56
N LEU A 386 -3.68 14.12 -10.65
CA LEU A 386 -4.76 15.09 -10.50
C LEU A 386 -5.84 14.95 -11.59
N THR A 387 -5.45 14.63 -12.81
CA THR A 387 -6.37 14.31 -13.92
C THR A 387 -7.30 13.15 -13.54
N VAL A 388 -6.78 12.08 -12.94
CA VAL A 388 -7.61 10.97 -12.43
C VAL A 388 -8.47 11.41 -11.24
N MET A 389 -7.93 12.20 -10.30
CA MET A 389 -8.69 12.72 -9.16
C MET A 389 -9.89 13.57 -9.58
N LYS A 390 -9.72 14.42 -10.61
CA LYS A 390 -10.78 15.19 -11.25
C LYS A 390 -11.85 14.29 -11.84
N GLN A 391 -11.45 13.39 -12.74
CA GLN A 391 -12.39 12.62 -13.57
C GLN A 391 -13.06 11.45 -12.85
N VAL A 392 -12.43 10.87 -11.83
CA VAL A 392 -12.97 9.70 -11.08
C VAL A 392 -13.59 10.10 -9.74
N TRP A 393 -13.08 11.16 -9.10
CA TRP A 393 -13.52 11.58 -7.76
C TRP A 393 -14.12 13.00 -7.69
N GLY A 394 -14.16 13.75 -8.79
CA GLY A 394 -14.73 15.10 -8.84
C GLY A 394 -13.86 16.18 -8.19
N VAL A 395 -12.54 15.95 -8.07
CA VAL A 395 -11.64 16.94 -7.45
C VAL A 395 -11.44 18.14 -8.37
N VAL A 396 -11.81 19.33 -7.90
CA VAL A 396 -11.56 20.61 -8.57
C VAL A 396 -10.05 20.89 -8.59
N LEU A 397 -9.51 21.15 -9.79
CA LEU A 397 -8.07 21.41 -9.97
C LEU A 397 -7.74 22.90 -9.89
N PRO A 398 -6.55 23.27 -9.38
CA PRO A 398 -6.06 24.65 -9.46
C PRO A 398 -5.67 25.01 -10.91
N GLU A 399 -5.62 26.31 -11.19
CA GLU A 399 -5.16 26.85 -12.47
C GLU A 399 -3.74 26.36 -12.81
N GLY A 400 -3.45 26.16 -14.11
CA GLY A 400 -2.14 25.69 -14.57
C GLY A 400 -1.86 24.19 -14.40
N MET A 401 -2.79 23.41 -13.82
CA MET A 401 -2.69 21.95 -13.67
C MET A 401 -3.67 21.15 -14.56
N ALA A 402 -4.47 21.82 -15.39
CA ALA A 402 -5.34 21.17 -16.38
C ALA A 402 -4.56 20.75 -17.64
N VAL A 403 -5.04 19.73 -18.35
CA VAL A 403 -4.50 19.27 -19.65
C VAL A 403 -5.60 19.20 -20.71
N SER A 404 -5.24 18.92 -21.96
CA SER A 404 -6.23 18.79 -23.05
C SER A 404 -7.14 17.57 -22.84
N SER A 405 -8.40 17.69 -23.28
CA SER A 405 -9.43 16.65 -23.08
C SER A 405 -9.02 15.26 -23.57
N ASP A 406 -8.30 15.16 -24.69
CA ASP A 406 -7.82 13.88 -25.22
C ASP A 406 -6.76 13.24 -24.30
N ALA A 407 -5.88 14.04 -23.72
CA ALA A 407 -4.90 13.58 -22.75
C ALA A 407 -5.57 13.18 -21.42
N GLU A 408 -6.60 13.92 -20.98
CA GLU A 408 -7.41 13.53 -19.82
C GLU A 408 -8.06 12.15 -20.03
N ASN A 409 -8.75 11.98 -21.15
CA ASN A 409 -9.42 10.72 -21.50
C ASN A 409 -8.46 9.53 -21.58
N ALA A 410 -7.27 9.70 -22.18
CA ALA A 410 -6.27 8.64 -22.30
C ALA A 410 -5.72 8.19 -20.93
N VAL A 411 -5.42 9.15 -20.04
CA VAL A 411 -4.93 8.87 -18.69
C VAL A 411 -5.98 8.12 -17.86
N VAL A 412 -7.24 8.55 -17.92
CA VAL A 412 -8.34 7.91 -17.18
C VAL A 412 -8.67 6.52 -17.73
N ALA A 413 -8.65 6.33 -19.05
CA ALA A 413 -8.87 5.03 -19.67
C ALA A 413 -7.79 4.01 -19.23
N LEU A 414 -6.52 4.43 -19.19
CA LEU A 414 -5.42 3.60 -18.69
C LEU A 414 -5.60 3.26 -17.20
N PHE A 415 -5.97 4.24 -16.37
CA PHE A 415 -6.25 4.03 -14.95
C PHE A 415 -7.38 3.00 -14.72
N MET A 416 -8.52 3.16 -15.42
CA MET A 416 -9.65 2.23 -15.32
C MET A 416 -9.31 0.82 -15.82
N ASN A 417 -8.49 0.71 -16.88
CA ASN A 417 -7.99 -0.58 -17.36
C ASN A 417 -7.11 -1.27 -16.29
N ARG A 418 -6.19 -0.54 -15.65
CA ARG A 418 -5.34 -1.08 -14.58
C ARG A 418 -6.12 -1.44 -13.31
N LEU A 419 -7.23 -0.76 -13.00
CA LEU A 419 -8.13 -1.18 -11.92
C LEU A 419 -8.84 -2.50 -12.22
N ALA A 420 -9.29 -2.69 -13.46
CA ALA A 420 -9.91 -3.94 -13.89
C ALA A 420 -8.90 -5.08 -14.05
N HIS A 421 -7.65 -4.77 -14.42
CA HIS A 421 -6.61 -5.75 -14.77
C HIS A 421 -5.29 -5.43 -14.06
N PRO A 422 -5.20 -5.46 -12.71
CA PRO A 422 -3.95 -5.14 -12.02
C PRO A 422 -2.81 -6.12 -12.36
N GLU A 423 -3.12 -7.32 -12.87
CA GLU A 423 -2.17 -8.27 -13.47
C GLU A 423 -1.45 -7.78 -14.75
N SER A 424 -1.98 -6.78 -15.48
CA SER A 424 -1.40 -6.35 -16.76
C SER A 424 -0.23 -5.37 -16.60
N VAL A 425 0.02 -4.87 -15.39
CA VAL A 425 1.06 -3.88 -15.12
C VAL A 425 2.42 -4.58 -15.05
N GLY A 426 3.18 -4.48 -16.14
CA GLY A 426 4.54 -5.03 -16.22
C GLY A 426 5.51 -4.30 -15.28
N SER A 427 6.36 -5.06 -14.60
CA SER A 427 7.52 -4.54 -13.87
C SER A 427 8.67 -4.23 -14.83
N ILE A 428 9.50 -3.22 -14.52
CA ILE A 428 10.77 -3.06 -15.23
C ILE A 428 11.69 -4.25 -14.98
N THR A 429 12.49 -4.61 -15.96
CA THR A 429 13.43 -5.74 -15.86
C THR A 429 14.52 -5.46 -14.80
N GLN A 430 15.15 -6.53 -14.29
CA GLN A 430 16.32 -6.39 -13.40
C GLN A 430 17.46 -5.57 -14.06
N ARG A 431 17.58 -5.63 -15.40
CA ARG A 431 18.56 -4.86 -16.17
C ARG A 431 18.28 -3.38 -16.15
N GLU A 432 17.02 -2.99 -16.38
CA GLU A 432 16.61 -1.58 -16.34
C GLU A 432 16.73 -1.01 -14.93
N MET A 433 16.34 -1.76 -13.89
CA MET A 433 16.50 -1.33 -12.50
C MET A 433 17.99 -1.17 -12.12
N PHE A 434 18.86 -2.09 -12.57
CA PHE A 434 20.30 -1.96 -12.40
C PHE A 434 20.85 -0.69 -13.08
N MET A 435 20.46 -0.44 -14.34
CA MET A 435 20.91 0.73 -15.09
C MET A 435 20.34 2.04 -14.53
N LYS A 436 19.10 2.04 -14.00
CA LYS A 436 18.51 3.18 -13.29
C LYS A 436 19.32 3.54 -12.06
N ASN A 437 19.61 2.56 -11.20
CA ASN A 437 20.45 2.75 -10.02
C ASN A 437 21.87 3.23 -10.40
N LEU A 438 22.50 2.63 -11.42
CA LEU A 438 23.83 3.03 -11.88
C LEU A 438 23.88 4.47 -12.41
N ARG A 439 22.81 4.95 -13.06
CA ARG A 439 22.71 6.34 -13.54
C ARG A 439 22.50 7.35 -12.41
N ALA A 440 21.75 6.97 -11.37
CA ALA A 440 21.50 7.83 -10.21
C ALA A 440 22.77 8.17 -9.39
N LEU A 441 23.77 7.29 -9.41
CA LEU A 441 25.06 7.51 -8.74
C LEU A 441 25.86 8.59 -9.47
N LYS A 442 25.97 9.80 -8.90
CA LYS A 442 26.72 10.93 -9.51
C LYS A 442 28.23 10.66 -9.65
N SER A 443 28.85 9.97 -8.67
CA SER A 443 30.31 9.77 -8.62
C SER A 443 30.79 8.52 -9.42
N PRO A 444 31.85 8.63 -10.24
CA PRO A 444 32.47 7.48 -10.91
C PRO A 444 32.94 6.38 -9.95
N LEU A 445 33.48 6.76 -8.78
CA LEU A 445 33.87 5.81 -7.74
C LEU A 445 32.67 5.07 -7.16
N LYS A 446 31.55 5.77 -6.92
CA LYS A 446 30.31 5.13 -6.46
C LYS A 446 29.72 4.18 -7.52
N LYS A 447 29.77 4.54 -8.81
CA LYS A 447 29.41 3.66 -9.94
C LYS A 447 30.28 2.39 -9.95
N PHE A 448 31.59 2.52 -9.78
CA PHE A 448 32.51 1.39 -9.69
C PHE A 448 32.19 0.48 -8.48
N ILE A 449 31.99 1.07 -7.29
CA ILE A 449 31.59 0.35 -6.07
C ILE A 449 30.27 -0.42 -6.27
N PHE A 450 29.29 0.17 -6.96
CA PHE A 450 28.01 -0.48 -7.28
C PHE A 450 28.18 -1.66 -8.24
N ILE A 451 28.90 -1.48 -9.34
CA ILE A 451 29.20 -2.56 -10.31
C ILE A 451 29.98 -3.69 -9.62
N LEU A 452 31.03 -3.36 -8.88
CA LEU A 452 31.88 -4.32 -8.17
C LEU A 452 31.08 -5.08 -7.10
N GLY A 453 30.21 -4.40 -6.34
CA GLY A 453 29.33 -5.04 -5.37
C GLY A 453 28.18 -5.85 -5.99
N ASP A 454 27.78 -5.55 -7.23
CA ASP A 454 26.85 -6.42 -7.95
C ASP A 454 27.52 -7.73 -8.34
N ILE A 455 28.69 -7.64 -8.99
CA ILE A 455 29.49 -8.78 -9.51
C ILE A 455 30.03 -9.63 -8.35
N PHE A 456 30.58 -8.99 -7.32
CA PHE A 456 31.17 -9.62 -6.13
C PHE A 456 30.30 -9.32 -4.87
N PRO A 457 29.19 -10.05 -4.70
CA PRO A 457 28.36 -9.96 -3.50
C PRO A 457 29.06 -10.61 -2.29
N SER A 458 28.42 -10.53 -1.12
CA SER A 458 28.82 -11.32 0.05
C SER A 458 28.65 -12.83 -0.16
N ILE A 459 29.49 -13.64 0.49
CA ILE A 459 29.34 -15.11 0.52
C ILE A 459 27.97 -15.50 1.10
N GLY A 460 27.45 -14.74 2.07
CA GLY A 460 26.11 -14.95 2.64
C GLY A 460 24.99 -14.76 1.61
N PHE A 461 25.11 -13.76 0.72
CA PHE A 461 24.21 -13.62 -0.42
C PHE A 461 24.33 -14.81 -1.39
N MET A 462 25.55 -15.24 -1.71
CA MET A 462 25.79 -16.37 -2.63
C MET A 462 25.20 -17.67 -2.11
N LYS A 463 25.39 -17.98 -0.81
CA LYS A 463 24.76 -19.14 -0.17
C LYS A 463 23.25 -19.16 -0.35
N ARG A 464 22.57 -18.03 -0.11
CA ARG A 464 21.11 -17.92 -0.31
C ARG A 464 20.74 -18.04 -1.79
N ARG A 465 21.46 -17.35 -2.69
CA ARG A 465 21.12 -17.27 -4.12
C ARG A 465 21.30 -18.59 -4.89
N TYR A 466 22.21 -19.45 -4.45
CA TYR A 466 22.51 -20.75 -5.05
C TYR A 466 22.17 -21.93 -4.12
N ASN A 467 21.37 -21.69 -3.06
CA ASN A 467 20.95 -22.67 -2.05
C ASN A 467 22.10 -23.54 -1.49
N CYS A 468 23.28 -22.96 -1.28
CA CYS A 468 24.48 -23.69 -0.89
C CYS A 468 24.56 -23.88 0.63
N ARG A 469 24.75 -25.14 1.08
CA ARG A 469 24.92 -25.47 2.51
C ARG A 469 26.24 -24.93 3.10
N SER A 470 27.36 -25.00 2.37
CA SER A 470 28.69 -24.54 2.82
C SER A 470 29.11 -23.19 2.21
N LYS A 471 30.12 -22.53 2.80
CA LYS A 471 30.76 -21.32 2.22
C LYS A 471 31.56 -21.66 0.96
N MET A 472 32.23 -22.82 0.94
CA MET A 472 33.05 -23.28 -0.19
C MET A 472 32.21 -23.52 -1.44
N ALA A 473 31.05 -24.18 -1.32
CA ALA A 473 30.14 -24.38 -2.43
C ALA A 473 29.66 -23.04 -3.03
N ALA A 474 29.37 -22.05 -2.19
CA ALA A 474 29.01 -20.70 -2.64
C ALA A 474 30.17 -19.94 -3.31
N PHE A 475 31.43 -20.23 -2.95
CA PHE A 475 32.62 -19.66 -3.58
C PHE A 475 32.79 -20.14 -5.03
N LEU A 476 32.54 -21.43 -5.29
CA LEU A 476 32.63 -22.01 -6.64
C LEU A 476 31.64 -21.42 -7.66
N PHE A 477 30.61 -20.69 -7.21
CA PHE A 477 29.68 -19.97 -8.10
C PHE A 477 30.11 -18.54 -8.48
N TYR A 478 31.22 -17.99 -7.94
CA TYR A 478 31.70 -16.67 -8.36
C TYR A 478 32.17 -16.61 -9.83
N PRO A 479 32.88 -17.61 -10.40
CA PRO A 479 33.21 -17.63 -11.82
C PRO A 479 31.97 -17.57 -12.73
N HIS A 480 30.92 -18.36 -12.44
CA HIS A 480 29.63 -18.28 -13.14
C HIS A 480 29.02 -16.86 -13.07
N ARG A 481 29.33 -16.10 -12.02
CA ARG A 481 28.86 -14.73 -11.85
C ARG A 481 29.57 -13.72 -12.75
N LEU A 482 30.79 -13.99 -13.22
CA LEU A 482 31.51 -13.10 -14.15
C LEU A 482 30.78 -12.96 -15.50
N GLY A 483 29.95 -13.93 -15.89
CA GLY A 483 29.04 -13.82 -17.04
C GLY A 483 28.07 -12.62 -16.96
N LYS A 484 27.82 -12.05 -15.75
CA LYS A 484 27.08 -10.79 -15.63
C LYS A 484 27.79 -9.59 -16.26
N ILE A 485 29.11 -9.62 -16.44
CA ILE A 485 29.86 -8.51 -17.06
C ILE A 485 29.35 -8.30 -18.50
N LEU A 486 29.20 -9.39 -19.25
CA LEU A 486 28.64 -9.37 -20.61
C LEU A 486 27.18 -8.90 -20.62
N TRP A 487 26.36 -9.27 -19.63
CA TRP A 487 24.97 -8.78 -19.49
C TRP A 487 24.88 -7.28 -19.13
N ILE A 488 25.75 -6.78 -18.24
CA ILE A 488 25.87 -5.34 -17.93
C ILE A 488 26.25 -4.58 -19.21
N LEU A 489 27.23 -5.08 -19.97
CA LEU A 489 27.67 -4.52 -21.26
C LEU A 489 26.63 -4.71 -22.39
N GLY A 490 25.56 -5.48 -22.18
CA GLY A 490 24.52 -5.75 -23.19
C GLY A 490 24.88 -6.76 -24.26
N LEU A 491 25.99 -7.48 -24.09
CA LEU A 491 26.51 -8.51 -24.99
C LEU A 491 25.86 -9.89 -24.74
N LEU A 492 25.08 -10.04 -23.67
CA LEU A 492 24.21 -11.20 -23.43
C LEU A 492 22.80 -10.74 -23.06
N ARG A 493 21.81 -11.25 -23.79
CA ARG A 493 20.42 -11.36 -23.30
C ARG A 493 20.24 -12.71 -22.62
N THR A 494 19.57 -12.74 -21.48
CA THR A 494 19.25 -13.98 -20.76
C THR A 494 17.90 -13.84 -20.07
N GLU A 495 16.96 -14.75 -20.33
CA GLU A 495 15.62 -14.75 -19.72
C GLU A 495 15.65 -14.58 -18.19
N LYS A 496 16.69 -15.12 -17.53
CA LYS A 496 16.89 -15.10 -16.07
C LYS A 496 17.26 -13.73 -15.46
N TYR A 497 17.57 -12.74 -16.30
CA TYR A 497 17.88 -11.35 -15.90
C TYR A 497 17.09 -10.29 -16.70
N ASP A 498 16.49 -10.69 -17.82
CA ASP A 498 15.66 -9.84 -18.68
C ASP A 498 14.16 -10.12 -18.50
N THR A 499 13.81 -10.92 -17.49
CA THR A 499 12.53 -10.90 -16.74
C THR A 499 12.78 -10.48 -15.29
#